data_AF-A0A4D8PE23-F1
#
_entry.id   AF-A0A4D8PE23-F1
#
_cell.length_a   1.000
_cell.length_b   1.000
_cell.length_c   1.000
_cell.angle_alpha   90.00
_cell.angle_beta   90.00
_cell.angle_gamma   90.00
#
_symmetry.space_group_name_H-M   'P 1'
#
loop_
_entity.id
_entity.type
_entity.pdbx_description
1 polymer ?
#
loop_
_entity_poly.entity_id
_entity_poly.type
_entity_poly.pdbx_seq_one_letter_code
_entity_poly.pdbx_strand_id
1 'polypeptide(L)'
;MRRLVVGWVAALMLLSLSAPALAHAVLVESAPEDGARLDSPPAEAVLRFNEPVRPVSVTLIGPGGVTLPLPAPAAGDGALRVALPGGLAVGTHILSYRVSSADGHPVAGSLLFGIGAEPERPAELGGATPPATLLAAAAVRGLHYGSLLAAVGGGLFLVLVAGRWSPLNHRLRPGLCLGVGVAALVALLNAGLAGAVLEGAPLSALAGAPPWIAGLTSTAGPSALLALLSLIAAALGLALEDRGTMGRVLLVIGAVGAALALAATGHAATAEPRWLSVPLVALHGLAVAFWIGSFWPLAVLLRTEPPAESLRLVRRFSTIAVPAVAVLLLAGAGLSVLQIADPRAILTTAYGQIWTGKIVCALALLGLAAVNRWRLTPRLEVMGGQAAARLRASVHTEMVVAALVVLFTAGLGTTPPPRTQALPVFAEKPAGFSTAVVARGRTAIVTVTPATPGANRVEMRLTGPDGTPIDALEVSAELALPAAGIEGITRPLPKLAPGVYAADGITLPVAGSWAVRLDALVSDFEKVPFRAAVPIGR
;
A
#
# COMPACT_ATOMS: atom_id res chain seq x y z
N MET A 1 -12.48 -28.19 -20.57
CA MET A 1 -12.81 -26.99 -19.76
C MET A 1 -11.89 -26.79 -18.56
N ARG A 2 -11.74 -27.74 -17.62
CA ARG A 2 -10.90 -27.59 -16.41
C ARG A 2 -9.42 -27.24 -16.68
N ARG A 3 -8.80 -27.84 -17.71
CA ARG A 3 -7.41 -27.54 -18.13
C ARG A 3 -7.26 -26.16 -18.80
N LEU A 4 -8.30 -25.71 -19.51
CA LEU A 4 -8.32 -24.38 -20.15
C LEU A 4 -8.47 -23.28 -19.09
N VAL A 5 -9.35 -23.46 -18.10
CA VAL A 5 -9.50 -22.52 -16.98
C VAL A 5 -8.21 -22.40 -16.17
N VAL A 6 -7.53 -23.51 -15.87
CA VAL A 6 -6.21 -23.47 -15.19
C VAL A 6 -5.16 -22.75 -16.05
N GLY A 7 -5.15 -22.98 -17.37
CA GLY A 7 -4.26 -22.28 -18.29
C GLY A 7 -4.52 -20.77 -18.35
N TRP A 8 -5.78 -20.36 -18.39
CA TRP A 8 -6.17 -18.93 -18.36
C TRP A 8 -5.86 -18.28 -17.00
N VAL A 9 -6.06 -18.99 -15.88
CA VAL A 9 -5.70 -18.51 -14.54
C VAL A 9 -4.19 -18.36 -14.39
N ALA A 10 -3.41 -19.34 -14.83
CA ALA A 10 -1.95 -19.25 -14.83
C ALA A 10 -1.46 -18.12 -15.74
N ALA A 11 -2.04 -17.96 -16.93
CA ALA A 11 -1.72 -16.89 -17.86
C ALA A 11 -2.09 -15.50 -17.29
N LEU A 12 -3.26 -15.34 -16.66
CA LEU A 12 -3.66 -14.10 -15.97
C LEU A 12 -2.75 -13.80 -14.77
N MET A 13 -2.34 -14.80 -14.00
CA MET A 13 -1.37 -14.62 -12.90
C MET A 13 0.02 -14.23 -13.43
N LEU A 14 0.47 -14.83 -14.53
CA LEU A 14 1.74 -14.50 -15.21
C LEU A 14 1.70 -13.12 -15.88
N LEU A 15 0.54 -12.70 -16.39
CA LEU A 15 0.32 -11.34 -16.93
C LEU A 15 0.26 -10.29 -15.81
N SER A 16 -0.25 -10.63 -14.62
CA SER A 16 -0.16 -9.75 -13.45
C SER A 16 1.23 -9.69 -12.81
N LEU A 17 2.16 -10.57 -13.20
CA LEU A 17 3.56 -10.57 -12.78
C LEU A 17 4.45 -9.69 -13.71
N SER A 18 3.90 -9.16 -14.80
CA SER A 18 4.65 -8.43 -15.83
C SER A 18 4.30 -6.93 -15.87
N ALA A 19 4.61 -6.24 -14.77
CA ALA A 19 5.04 -4.84 -14.79
C ALA A 19 5.63 -4.48 -13.43
N PRO A 20 6.81 -3.84 -13.32
CA PRO A 20 7.10 -3.06 -12.13
C PRO A 20 6.09 -1.92 -12.10
N ALA A 21 5.03 -2.06 -11.31
CA ALA A 21 4.17 -0.95 -10.98
C ALA A 21 4.96 0.00 -10.06
N LEU A 22 5.77 0.86 -10.67
CA LEU A 22 6.48 1.97 -10.04
C LEU A 22 5.45 3.02 -9.60
N ALA A 23 4.78 2.78 -8.48
CA ALA A 23 3.75 3.68 -7.96
C ALA A 23 3.43 3.46 -6.47
N HIS A 24 4.35 2.87 -5.72
CA HIS A 24 4.34 2.93 -4.25
C HIS A 24 4.91 4.28 -3.80
N ALA A 25 4.84 4.65 -2.52
CA ALA A 25 5.40 5.89 -1.97
C ALA A 25 6.64 6.38 -2.74
N VAL A 26 6.50 7.48 -3.47
CA VAL A 26 7.57 8.01 -4.32
C VAL A 26 8.28 9.10 -3.53
N LEU A 27 9.62 9.06 -3.54
CA LEU A 27 10.42 10.17 -3.04
C LEU A 27 10.16 11.40 -3.93
N VAL A 28 9.53 12.42 -3.35
CA VAL A 28 9.19 13.68 -4.03
C VAL A 28 10.33 14.68 -3.90
N GLU A 29 11.02 14.68 -2.76
CA GLU A 29 12.09 15.63 -2.48
C GLU A 29 13.07 15.07 -1.45
N SER A 30 14.32 15.51 -1.52
CA SER A 30 15.33 15.20 -0.52
C SER A 30 16.19 16.43 -0.20
N ALA A 31 16.65 16.50 1.05
CA ALA A 31 17.69 17.40 1.50
C ALA A 31 18.73 16.58 2.27
N PRO A 32 19.99 16.45 1.84
CA PRO A 32 20.56 16.99 0.60
C PRO A 32 19.83 16.50 -0.67
N GLU A 33 19.93 17.26 -1.76
CA GLU A 33 19.42 16.81 -3.05
C GLU A 33 20.24 15.62 -3.56
N ASP A 34 19.61 14.69 -4.28
CA ASP A 34 20.32 13.59 -4.93
C ASP A 34 21.34 14.12 -5.95
N GLY A 35 22.60 13.73 -5.78
CA GLY A 35 23.75 14.23 -6.53
C GLY A 35 24.32 15.55 -6.03
N ALA A 36 23.88 16.09 -4.88
CA ALA A 36 24.39 17.37 -4.39
C ALA A 36 25.86 17.29 -3.95
N ARG A 37 26.65 18.30 -4.33
CA ARG A 37 27.96 18.60 -3.74
C ARG A 37 27.78 19.58 -2.58
N LEU A 38 28.22 19.20 -1.40
CA LEU A 38 28.16 19.97 -0.17
C LEU A 38 29.56 20.41 0.25
N ASP A 39 29.70 21.67 0.70
CA ASP A 39 30.98 22.17 1.20
C ASP A 39 31.28 21.68 2.63
N SER A 40 30.24 21.32 3.39
CA SER A 40 30.36 20.81 4.76
C SER A 40 29.37 19.66 5.02
N PRO A 41 29.66 18.76 5.97
CA PRO A 41 28.75 17.68 6.34
C PRO A 41 27.38 18.21 6.81
N PRO A 42 26.26 17.71 6.27
CA PRO A 42 24.94 18.04 6.78
C PRO A 42 24.69 17.33 8.12
N ALA A 43 23.94 17.99 9.03
CA ALA A 43 23.57 17.40 10.31
C ALA A 43 22.40 16.41 10.20
N GLU A 44 21.53 16.58 9.21
CA GLU A 44 20.40 15.70 8.94
C GLU A 44 20.22 15.47 7.43
N ALA A 45 19.63 14.34 7.08
CA ALA A 45 19.02 14.09 5.79
C ALA A 45 17.49 13.96 5.93
N VAL A 46 16.75 14.61 5.05
CA VAL A 46 15.29 14.63 5.01
C VAL A 46 14.82 14.09 3.68
N LEU A 47 13.95 13.07 3.69
CA LEU A 47 13.37 12.44 2.52
C LEU A 47 11.84 12.61 2.56
N ARG A 48 11.24 13.39 1.65
CA ARG A 48 9.78 13.60 1.61
C ARG A 48 9.12 12.74 0.54
N PHE A 49 8.05 12.06 0.91
CA PHE A 49 7.27 11.17 0.05
C PHE A 49 5.89 11.78 -0.27
N ASN A 50 5.23 11.28 -1.32
CA ASN A 50 3.87 11.68 -1.69
C ASN A 50 2.79 11.12 -0.74
N GLU A 51 3.17 10.23 0.17
CA GLU A 51 2.32 9.66 1.21
C GLU A 51 3.12 9.35 2.49
N PRO A 52 2.48 9.19 3.65
CA PRO A 52 3.18 8.81 4.88
C PRO A 52 3.91 7.46 4.75
N VAL A 53 5.14 7.41 5.27
CA VAL A 53 5.98 6.19 5.26
C VAL A 53 6.49 5.87 6.67
N ARG A 54 6.89 4.61 6.90
CA ARG A 54 7.61 4.17 8.12
C ARG A 54 8.98 3.61 7.73
N PRO A 55 10.06 3.94 8.46
CA PRO A 55 11.38 3.37 8.18
C PRO A 55 11.39 1.86 8.37
N VAL A 56 12.04 1.14 7.45
CA VAL A 56 12.35 -0.29 7.58
C VAL A 56 13.85 -0.42 7.84
N SER A 57 14.68 0.10 6.93
CA SER A 57 16.12 0.18 7.12
C SER A 57 16.68 1.44 6.46
N VAL A 58 17.69 2.05 7.09
CA VAL A 58 18.43 3.17 6.54
C VAL A 58 19.90 2.94 6.84
N THR A 59 20.74 3.10 5.82
CA THR A 59 22.17 2.82 5.90
C THR A 59 22.92 3.95 5.21
N LEU A 60 23.84 4.58 5.95
CA LEU A 60 24.77 5.53 5.37
C LEU A 60 26.05 4.78 5.00
N ILE A 61 26.49 4.95 3.77
CA ILE A 61 27.74 4.39 3.25
C ILE A 61 28.63 5.58 2.92
N GLY A 62 29.80 5.65 3.56
CA GLY A 62 30.80 6.68 3.31
C GLY A 62 31.77 6.31 2.17
N PRO A 63 32.76 7.17 1.91
CA PRO A 63 33.81 6.93 0.93
C PRO A 63 34.51 5.60 1.18
N GLY A 64 34.80 4.84 0.11
CA GLY A 64 35.42 3.51 0.22
C GLY A 64 34.47 2.37 0.62
N GLY A 65 33.15 2.61 0.67
CA GLY A 65 32.15 1.57 0.93
C GLY A 65 31.94 1.24 2.41
N VAL A 66 32.43 2.09 3.32
CA VAL A 66 32.31 1.87 4.76
C VAL A 66 30.90 2.23 5.22
N THR A 67 30.18 1.24 5.76
CA THR A 67 28.88 1.48 6.40
C THR A 67 29.04 2.21 7.73
N LEU A 68 28.37 3.33 7.87
CA LEU A 68 28.36 4.16 9.07
C LEU A 68 27.07 3.90 9.89
N PRO A 69 27.18 3.75 11.22
CA PRO A 69 26.02 3.59 12.07
C PRO A 69 25.18 4.87 12.10
N LEU A 70 23.85 4.71 12.05
CA LEU A 70 22.90 5.80 12.13
C LEU A 70 22.00 5.64 13.37
N PRO A 71 21.60 6.75 14.02
CA PRO A 71 20.46 6.75 14.92
C PRO A 71 19.18 6.29 14.22
N ALA A 72 18.18 5.85 15.00
CA ALA A 72 16.88 5.47 14.47
C ALA A 72 16.23 6.67 13.70
N PRO A 73 15.84 6.49 12.43
CA PRO A 73 15.15 7.53 11.68
C PRO A 73 13.81 7.91 12.30
N ALA A 74 13.46 9.20 12.24
CA ALA A 74 12.15 9.71 12.66
C ALA A 74 11.25 9.92 11.44
N ALA A 75 10.04 9.36 11.46
CA ALA A 75 9.03 9.59 10.41
C ALA A 75 7.87 10.43 10.93
N GLY A 76 7.45 11.42 10.14
CA GLY A 76 6.33 12.32 10.43
C GLY A 76 6.04 13.26 9.27
N ASP A 77 4.78 13.71 9.11
CA ASP A 77 4.36 14.68 8.09
C ASP A 77 4.75 14.34 6.63
N GLY A 78 4.78 13.04 6.29
CA GLY A 78 5.18 12.57 4.95
C GLY A 78 6.69 12.63 4.70
N ALA A 79 7.51 12.92 5.72
CA ALA A 79 8.97 12.96 5.63
C ALA A 79 9.63 11.94 6.56
N LEU A 80 10.78 11.43 6.12
CA LEU A 80 11.72 10.64 6.90
C LEU A 80 12.95 11.51 7.20
N ARG A 81 13.23 11.73 8.49
CA ARG A 81 14.37 12.49 8.97
C ARG A 81 15.41 11.54 9.55
N VAL A 82 16.65 11.68 9.09
CA VAL A 82 17.80 10.85 9.44
C VAL A 82 18.89 11.75 10.00
N ALA A 83 19.19 11.63 11.28
CA ALA A 83 20.32 12.32 11.88
C ALA A 83 21.63 11.72 11.36
N LEU A 84 22.54 12.56 10.86
CA LEU A 84 23.82 12.12 10.33
C LEU A 84 24.93 12.36 11.38
N PRO A 85 25.89 11.43 11.52
CA PRO A 85 26.97 11.60 12.48
C PRO A 85 27.88 12.77 12.08
N GLY A 86 28.38 13.50 13.07
CA GLY A 86 29.39 14.54 12.83
C GLY A 86 30.70 13.94 12.33
N GLY A 87 31.47 14.73 11.57
CA GLY A 87 32.80 14.31 11.09
C GLY A 87 32.78 13.35 9.90
N LEU A 88 31.72 13.38 9.08
CA LEU A 88 31.71 12.66 7.80
C LEU A 88 32.95 13.03 6.97
N ALA A 89 33.58 12.02 6.38
CA ALA A 89 34.79 12.20 5.59
C ALA A 89 34.54 13.04 4.33
N VAL A 90 35.60 13.54 3.71
CA VAL A 90 35.50 14.14 2.36
C VAL A 90 35.30 13.01 1.35
N GLY A 91 34.36 13.17 0.43
CA GLY A 91 34.04 12.21 -0.63
C GLY A 91 32.55 11.88 -0.77
N THR A 92 32.25 10.89 -1.60
CA THR A 92 30.88 10.44 -1.90
C THR A 92 30.27 9.67 -0.74
N HIS A 93 29.04 10.03 -0.38
CA HIS A 93 28.20 9.35 0.59
C HIS A 93 26.90 8.88 -0.05
N ILE A 94 26.41 7.73 0.41
CA ILE A 94 25.19 7.10 -0.08
C ILE A 94 24.31 6.81 1.11
N LEU A 95 23.16 7.45 1.16
CA LEU A 95 22.10 7.12 2.10
C LEU A 95 21.14 6.15 1.41
N SER A 96 21.37 4.85 1.60
CA SER A 96 20.47 3.80 1.17
C SER A 96 19.30 3.70 2.15
N TYR A 97 18.07 3.66 1.65
CA TYR A 97 16.89 3.58 2.47
C TYR A 97 15.89 2.56 1.94
N ARG A 98 15.12 2.03 2.88
CA ARG A 98 14.00 1.16 2.68
C ARG A 98 12.92 1.59 3.66
N VAL A 99 11.75 1.91 3.12
CA VAL A 99 10.59 2.38 3.88
C VAL A 99 9.37 1.54 3.55
N SER A 100 8.38 1.52 4.42
CA SER A 100 7.06 0.97 4.14
C SER A 100 6.07 2.12 3.92
N SER A 101 5.33 2.09 2.82
CA SER A 101 4.23 3.03 2.60
C SER A 101 3.09 2.81 3.61
N ALA A 102 2.14 3.74 3.66
CA ALA A 102 0.96 3.67 4.55
C ALA A 102 0.17 2.36 4.41
N ASP A 103 0.32 1.69 3.28
CA ASP A 103 -0.34 0.44 2.94
C ASP A 103 0.44 -0.85 3.24
N GLY A 104 1.72 -0.72 3.64
CA GLY A 104 2.59 -1.84 4.00
C GLY A 104 3.51 -2.35 2.88
N HIS A 105 3.63 -1.69 1.73
CA HIS A 105 4.60 -2.05 0.70
C HIS A 105 5.98 -1.46 0.91
N PRO A 106 7.06 -2.21 0.59
CA PRO A 106 8.39 -1.67 0.60
C PRO A 106 8.63 -0.72 -0.57
N VAL A 107 9.27 0.39 -0.26
CA VAL A 107 9.95 1.26 -1.21
C VAL A 107 11.41 1.32 -0.83
N ALA A 108 12.28 1.01 -1.78
CA ALA A 108 13.72 1.13 -1.59
C ALA A 108 14.26 2.18 -2.56
N GLY A 109 15.26 2.93 -2.11
CA GLY A 109 15.97 3.90 -2.92
C GLY A 109 17.31 4.25 -2.29
N SER A 110 18.07 5.07 -2.99
CA SER A 110 19.31 5.65 -2.45
C SER A 110 19.35 7.13 -2.76
N LEU A 111 19.95 7.88 -1.84
CA LEU A 111 20.29 9.29 -1.98
C LEU A 111 21.81 9.41 -2.02
N LEU A 112 22.35 10.02 -3.06
CA LEU A 112 23.78 10.25 -3.25
C LEU A 112 24.12 11.71 -2.92
N PHE A 113 25.17 11.98 -2.15
CA PHE A 113 25.71 13.34 -1.98
C PHE A 113 27.21 13.31 -1.73
N GLY A 114 27.92 14.34 -2.20
CA GLY A 114 29.37 14.48 -2.03
C GLY A 114 29.70 15.54 -1.00
N ILE A 115 30.69 15.29 -0.13
CA ILE A 115 31.23 16.29 0.81
C ILE A 115 32.61 16.70 0.29
N GLY A 116 32.76 17.96 -0.11
CA GLY A 116 34.02 18.50 -0.65
C GLY A 116 34.46 17.91 -2.00
N ALA A 117 33.68 16.98 -2.58
CA ALA A 117 33.96 16.29 -3.84
C ALA A 117 32.67 16.12 -4.66
N GLU A 118 32.80 16.03 -5.98
CA GLU A 118 31.68 15.64 -6.85
C GLU A 118 31.26 14.20 -6.56
N PRO A 119 29.96 13.93 -6.31
CA PRO A 119 29.49 12.59 -6.04
C PRO A 119 29.58 11.69 -7.27
N GLU A 120 30.33 10.60 -7.16
CA GLU A 120 30.39 9.54 -8.17
C GLU A 120 29.36 8.46 -7.86
N ARG A 121 28.42 8.22 -8.77
CA ARG A 121 27.40 7.16 -8.60
C ARG A 121 28.04 5.78 -8.81
N PRO A 122 28.10 4.90 -7.80
CA PRO A 122 28.57 3.55 -8.01
C PRO A 122 27.58 2.74 -8.85
N ALA A 123 28.06 1.69 -9.50
CA ALA A 123 27.19 0.70 -10.14
C ALA A 123 26.31 0.00 -9.09
N GLU A 124 24.99 0.20 -9.19
CA GLU A 124 23.87 -0.49 -8.52
C GLU A 124 24.05 -0.91 -7.05
N LEU A 125 23.54 -0.09 -6.12
CA LEU A 125 23.29 -0.45 -4.72
C LEU A 125 21.77 -0.57 -4.48
N GLY A 126 21.19 -1.69 -4.92
CA GLY A 126 19.77 -1.95 -4.71
C GLY A 126 19.39 -3.40 -5.02
N GLY A 127 19.37 -4.26 -4.00
CA GLY A 127 18.86 -5.61 -4.14
C GLY A 127 17.34 -5.60 -4.29
N ALA A 128 16.84 -5.89 -5.49
CA ALA A 128 15.42 -6.15 -5.71
C ALA A 128 14.98 -7.35 -4.85
N THR A 129 13.78 -7.28 -4.26
CA THR A 129 13.22 -8.42 -3.51
C THR A 129 13.16 -9.63 -4.44
N PRO A 130 13.67 -10.81 -4.03
CA PRO A 130 13.68 -11.99 -4.88
C PRO A 130 12.26 -12.35 -5.38
N PRO A 131 12.07 -12.67 -6.68
CA PRO A 131 10.75 -12.99 -7.24
C PRO A 131 10.03 -14.13 -6.49
N ALA A 132 10.79 -15.11 -6.01
CA ALA A 132 10.26 -16.22 -5.21
C ALA A 132 9.64 -15.75 -3.88
N THR A 133 10.25 -14.77 -3.21
CA THR A 133 9.70 -14.17 -1.97
C THR A 133 8.40 -13.44 -2.27
N LEU A 134 8.34 -12.67 -3.36
CA LEU A 134 7.12 -11.95 -3.78
C LEU A 134 5.97 -12.92 -4.11
N LEU A 135 6.26 -13.99 -4.87
CA LEU A 135 5.27 -15.01 -5.21
C LEU A 135 4.75 -15.74 -3.96
N ALA A 136 5.65 -16.13 -3.04
CA ALA A 136 5.28 -16.77 -1.79
C ALA A 136 4.42 -15.85 -0.91
N ALA A 137 4.77 -14.57 -0.79
CA ALA A 137 4.00 -13.59 -0.03
C ALA A 137 2.59 -13.40 -0.62
N ALA A 138 2.47 -13.30 -1.95
CA ALA A 138 1.17 -13.20 -2.62
C ALA A 138 0.30 -14.45 -2.40
N ALA A 139 0.90 -15.64 -2.53
CA ALA A 139 0.22 -16.91 -2.31
C ALA A 139 -0.25 -17.07 -0.84
N VAL A 140 0.63 -16.79 0.12
CA VAL A 140 0.32 -16.88 1.55
C VAL A 140 -0.73 -15.84 1.95
N ARG A 141 -0.73 -14.65 1.36
CA ARG A 141 -1.79 -13.66 1.58
C ARG A 141 -3.15 -14.16 1.09
N GLY A 142 -3.20 -14.77 -0.10
CA GLY A 142 -4.42 -15.40 -0.60
C GLY A 142 -4.91 -16.53 0.31
N LEU A 143 -4.00 -17.39 0.79
CA LEU A 143 -4.29 -18.42 1.77
C LEU A 143 -4.77 -17.84 3.11
N HIS A 144 -4.16 -16.74 3.57
CA HIS A 144 -4.54 -16.06 4.80
C HIS A 144 -5.98 -15.58 4.73
N TYR A 145 -6.33 -14.82 3.68
CA TYR A 145 -7.71 -14.39 3.46
C TYR A 145 -8.68 -15.57 3.35
N GLY A 146 -8.36 -16.58 2.53
CA GLY A 146 -9.23 -17.73 2.32
C GLY A 146 -9.49 -18.54 3.60
N SER A 147 -8.41 -18.87 4.32
CA SER A 147 -8.47 -19.65 5.57
C SER A 147 -9.19 -18.89 6.70
N LEU A 148 -8.93 -17.58 6.83
CA LEU A 148 -9.58 -16.73 7.84
C LEU A 148 -11.08 -16.65 7.57
N LEU A 149 -11.49 -16.32 6.34
CA LEU A 149 -12.89 -16.24 5.92
C LEU A 149 -13.61 -17.59 6.10
N ALA A 150 -12.98 -18.70 5.73
CA ALA A 150 -13.54 -20.03 5.90
C ALA A 150 -13.73 -20.41 7.38
N ALA A 151 -12.74 -20.11 8.23
CA ALA A 151 -12.78 -20.42 9.66
C ALA A 151 -13.89 -19.64 10.38
N VAL A 152 -13.89 -18.30 10.27
CA VAL A 152 -14.90 -17.49 10.97
C VAL A 152 -16.28 -17.56 10.31
N GLY A 153 -16.33 -17.71 8.98
CA GLY A 153 -17.56 -17.88 8.23
C GLY A 153 -18.29 -19.18 8.50
N GLY A 154 -17.53 -20.28 8.67
CA GLY A 154 -18.08 -21.54 9.13
C GLY A 154 -18.67 -21.45 10.54
N GLY A 155 -18.04 -20.66 11.43
CA GLY A 155 -18.61 -20.30 12.72
C GLY A 155 -19.94 -19.54 12.61
N LEU A 156 -20.01 -18.54 11.74
CA LEU A 156 -21.26 -17.82 11.47
C LEU A 156 -22.35 -18.74 10.90
N PHE A 157 -21.98 -19.72 10.07
CA PHE A 157 -22.92 -20.73 9.57
C PHE A 157 -23.57 -21.53 10.71
N LEU A 158 -22.80 -21.97 11.72
CA LEU A 158 -23.35 -22.65 12.89
C LEU A 158 -24.36 -21.76 13.63
N VAL A 159 -24.01 -20.47 13.82
CA VAL A 159 -24.83 -19.50 14.57
C VAL A 159 -26.11 -19.12 13.83
N LEU A 160 -26.03 -18.86 12.52
CA LEU A 160 -27.08 -18.23 11.74
C LEU A 160 -27.92 -19.22 10.93
N VAL A 161 -27.35 -20.36 10.54
CA VAL A 161 -27.99 -21.34 9.65
C VAL A 161 -28.29 -22.64 10.37
N ALA A 162 -27.28 -23.40 10.80
CA ALA A 162 -27.46 -24.74 11.36
C ALA A 162 -28.27 -24.71 12.66
N GLY A 163 -27.98 -23.76 13.54
CA GLY A 163 -28.63 -23.63 14.84
C GLY A 163 -28.03 -24.56 15.90
N ARG A 164 -28.29 -24.24 17.18
CA ARG A 164 -27.59 -24.81 18.34
C ARG A 164 -27.65 -26.34 18.45
N TRP A 165 -28.77 -26.94 18.06
CA TRP A 165 -29.06 -28.35 18.31
C TRP A 165 -28.95 -29.21 17.04
N SER A 166 -28.31 -28.69 15.99
CA SER A 166 -28.19 -29.43 14.74
C SER A 166 -27.10 -30.52 14.87
N PRO A 167 -27.40 -31.79 14.55
CA PRO A 167 -26.39 -32.85 14.48
C PRO A 167 -25.26 -32.54 13.48
N LEU A 168 -25.52 -31.66 12.50
CA LEU A 168 -24.53 -31.16 11.55
C LEU A 168 -23.34 -30.50 12.25
N ASN A 169 -23.55 -29.84 13.40
CA ASN A 169 -22.50 -29.10 14.09
C ASN A 169 -21.37 -30.04 14.55
N HIS A 170 -21.71 -31.25 15.04
CA HIS A 170 -20.71 -32.27 15.39
C HIS A 170 -19.89 -32.74 14.18
N ARG A 171 -20.49 -32.75 12.97
CA ARG A 171 -19.80 -33.12 11.73
C ARG A 171 -18.88 -32.01 11.22
N LEU A 172 -19.27 -30.75 11.44
CA LEU A 172 -18.51 -29.57 10.99
C LEU A 172 -17.37 -29.21 11.96
N ARG A 173 -17.57 -29.38 13.27
CA ARG A 173 -16.66 -28.89 14.31
C ARG A 173 -15.20 -29.32 14.12
N PRO A 174 -14.86 -30.60 13.83
CA PRO A 174 -13.45 -30.98 13.63
C PRO A 174 -12.78 -30.25 12.47
N GLY A 175 -13.50 -30.08 11.35
CA GLY A 175 -12.99 -29.35 10.19
C GLY A 175 -12.87 -27.84 10.44
N LEU A 176 -13.79 -27.25 11.21
CA LEU A 176 -13.69 -25.85 11.62
C LEU A 176 -12.52 -25.63 12.59
N CYS A 177 -12.30 -26.51 13.56
CA CYS A 177 -11.14 -26.45 14.46
C CYS A 177 -9.82 -26.54 13.67
N LEU A 178 -9.74 -27.46 12.70
CA LEU A 178 -8.58 -27.54 11.80
C LEU A 178 -8.43 -26.25 11.00
N GLY A 179 -9.52 -25.72 10.45
CA GLY A 179 -9.54 -24.45 9.71
C GLY A 179 -9.04 -23.27 10.54
N VAL A 180 -9.44 -23.18 11.81
CA VAL A 180 -8.94 -22.17 12.76
C VAL A 180 -7.44 -22.33 13.00
N GLY A 181 -6.96 -23.56 13.22
CA GLY A 181 -5.52 -23.83 13.40
C GLY A 181 -4.69 -23.48 12.16
N VAL A 182 -5.17 -23.83 10.96
CA VAL A 182 -4.55 -23.45 9.69
C VAL A 182 -4.54 -21.93 9.53
N ALA A 183 -5.66 -21.26 9.78
CA ALA A 183 -5.76 -19.81 9.66
C ALA A 183 -4.79 -19.09 10.61
N ALA A 184 -4.59 -19.61 11.84
CA ALA A 184 -3.65 -19.04 12.80
C ALA A 184 -2.20 -19.19 12.33
N LEU A 185 -1.82 -20.39 11.85
CA LEU A 185 -0.48 -20.63 11.30
C LEU A 185 -0.19 -19.74 10.08
N VAL A 186 -1.17 -19.65 9.16
CA VAL A 186 -1.03 -18.85 7.94
C VAL A 186 -1.00 -17.35 8.26
N ALA A 187 -1.73 -16.88 9.28
CA ALA A 187 -1.66 -15.48 9.73
C ALA A 187 -0.26 -15.10 10.24
N LEU A 188 0.37 -15.98 11.03
CA LEU A 188 1.75 -15.80 11.49
C LEU A 188 2.73 -15.79 10.30
N LEU A 189 2.63 -16.79 9.42
CA LEU A 189 3.48 -16.88 8.24
C LEU A 189 3.33 -15.65 7.32
N ASN A 190 2.10 -15.13 7.18
CA ASN A 190 1.83 -13.92 6.41
C ASN A 190 2.56 -12.69 7.00
N ALA A 191 2.64 -12.56 8.33
CA ALA A 191 3.40 -11.48 8.97
C ALA A 191 4.91 -11.61 8.70
N GLY A 192 5.48 -12.82 8.84
CA GLY A 192 6.90 -13.07 8.56
C GLY A 192 7.25 -12.82 7.09
N LEU A 193 6.43 -13.29 6.15
CA LEU A 193 6.62 -13.03 4.71
C LEU A 193 6.44 -11.56 4.35
N ALA A 194 5.50 -10.85 4.98
CA ALA A 194 5.36 -9.41 4.81
C ALA A 194 6.65 -8.70 5.20
N GLY A 195 7.26 -9.05 6.33
CA GLY A 195 8.55 -8.50 6.73
C GLY A 195 9.73 -8.92 5.84
N ALA A 196 9.75 -10.15 5.32
CA ALA A 196 10.75 -10.58 4.34
C ALA A 196 10.67 -9.76 3.05
N VAL A 197 9.44 -9.47 2.59
CA VAL A 197 9.21 -8.55 1.46
C VAL A 197 9.67 -7.15 1.81
N LEU A 198 9.35 -6.67 3.02
CA LEU A 198 9.78 -5.35 3.49
C LEU A 198 11.29 -5.19 3.42
N GLU A 199 12.05 -6.16 3.94
CA GLU A 199 13.51 -6.20 3.98
C GLU A 199 14.18 -6.49 2.62
N GLY A 200 13.42 -6.95 1.61
CA GLY A 200 14.01 -7.44 0.36
C GLY A 200 14.74 -8.77 0.50
N ALA A 201 14.38 -9.56 1.51
CA ALA A 201 15.10 -10.77 1.89
C ALA A 201 14.64 -12.02 1.10
N PRO A 202 15.53 -13.02 0.90
CA PRO A 202 15.15 -14.33 0.37
C PRO A 202 14.33 -15.13 1.40
N LEU A 203 13.62 -16.17 0.93
CA LEU A 203 12.81 -17.05 1.80
C LEU A 203 13.61 -17.72 2.92
N SER A 204 14.89 -18.02 2.69
CA SER A 204 15.78 -18.58 3.73
C SER A 204 15.96 -17.66 4.93
N ALA A 205 15.76 -16.35 4.78
CA ALA A 205 15.87 -15.39 5.87
C ALA A 205 14.76 -15.53 6.92
N LEU A 206 13.65 -16.23 6.61
CA LEU A 206 12.58 -16.52 7.56
C LEU A 206 13.03 -17.39 8.75
N ALA A 207 14.19 -18.06 8.64
CA ALA A 207 14.81 -18.77 9.76
C ALA A 207 15.42 -17.83 10.82
N GLY A 208 15.66 -16.56 10.49
CA GLY A 208 16.21 -15.55 11.39
C GLY A 208 15.14 -14.56 11.86
N ALA A 209 15.45 -13.82 12.93
CA ALA A 209 14.54 -12.84 13.52
C ALA A 209 14.19 -11.60 12.65
N PRO A 210 15.08 -11.02 11.80
CA PRO A 210 14.83 -9.71 11.19
C PRO A 210 13.52 -9.61 10.37
N PRO A 211 13.17 -10.57 9.48
CA PRO A 211 11.89 -10.52 8.77
C PRO A 211 10.67 -10.55 9.69
N TRP A 212 10.75 -11.28 10.81
CA TRP A 212 9.64 -11.32 11.77
C TRP A 212 9.47 -10.00 12.51
N ILE A 213 10.57 -9.37 12.92
CA ILE A 213 10.55 -8.06 13.58
C ILE A 213 9.97 -7.01 12.62
N ALA A 214 10.47 -6.95 11.38
CA ALA A 214 9.97 -6.04 10.36
C ALA A 214 8.47 -6.25 10.10
N GLY A 215 8.03 -7.50 9.97
CA GLY A 215 6.63 -7.85 9.76
C GLY A 215 5.74 -7.46 10.94
N LEU A 216 6.13 -7.78 12.17
CA LEU A 216 5.35 -7.54 13.39
C LEU A 216 5.30 -6.06 13.80
N THR A 217 6.27 -5.25 13.39
CA THR A 217 6.28 -3.79 13.63
C THR A 217 5.61 -2.99 12.51
N SER A 218 5.38 -3.63 11.35
CA SER A 218 4.57 -3.07 10.26
C SER A 218 3.07 -3.11 10.55
N THR A 219 2.24 -2.66 9.59
CA THR A 219 0.77 -2.82 9.65
C THR A 219 0.31 -4.28 9.68
N ALA A 220 1.16 -5.23 9.24
CA ALA A 220 0.86 -6.66 9.29
C ALA A 220 0.82 -7.21 10.73
N GLY A 221 1.58 -6.63 11.66
CA GLY A 221 1.63 -7.08 13.05
C GLY A 221 0.32 -6.90 13.81
N PRO A 222 -0.22 -5.66 13.94
CA PRO A 222 -1.51 -5.43 14.57
C PRO A 222 -2.65 -6.20 13.91
N SER A 223 -2.63 -6.33 12.59
CA SER A 223 -3.61 -7.14 11.85
C SER A 223 -3.50 -8.64 12.20
N ALA A 224 -2.29 -9.20 12.25
CA ALA A 224 -2.06 -10.59 12.66
C ALA A 224 -2.50 -10.82 14.12
N LEU A 225 -2.22 -9.88 15.02
CA LEU A 225 -2.68 -9.95 16.41
C LEU A 225 -4.21 -9.99 16.50
N LEU A 226 -4.90 -9.06 15.81
CA LEU A 226 -6.37 -9.05 15.76
C LEU A 226 -6.93 -10.34 15.15
N ALA A 227 -6.31 -10.85 14.08
CA ALA A 227 -6.69 -12.12 13.47
C ALA A 227 -6.52 -13.29 14.45
N LEU A 228 -5.41 -13.37 15.18
CA LEU A 228 -5.17 -14.42 16.18
C LEU A 228 -6.15 -14.34 17.35
N LEU A 229 -6.42 -13.16 17.90
CA LEU A 229 -7.44 -12.98 18.94
C LEU A 229 -8.83 -13.41 18.45
N SER A 230 -9.15 -13.10 17.19
CA SER A 230 -10.40 -13.50 16.55
C SER A 230 -10.51 -15.02 16.37
N LEU A 231 -9.40 -15.67 16.01
CA LEU A 231 -9.32 -17.12 15.87
C LEU A 231 -9.36 -17.83 17.23
N ILE A 232 -8.78 -17.25 18.28
CA ILE A 232 -8.93 -17.72 19.67
C ILE A 232 -10.40 -17.63 20.09
N ALA A 233 -11.07 -16.50 19.84
CA ALA A 233 -12.50 -16.35 20.11
C ALA A 233 -13.32 -17.39 19.34
N ALA A 234 -12.99 -17.64 18.06
CA ALA A 234 -13.64 -18.68 17.27
C ALA A 234 -13.39 -20.10 17.84
N ALA A 235 -12.16 -20.43 18.24
CA ALA A 235 -11.83 -21.72 18.85
C ALA A 235 -12.58 -21.94 20.17
N LEU A 236 -12.61 -20.94 21.05
CA LEU A 236 -13.38 -20.98 22.30
C LEU A 236 -14.88 -21.06 22.01
N GLY A 237 -15.36 -20.35 20.98
CA GLY A 237 -16.74 -20.41 20.52
C GLY A 237 -17.16 -21.81 20.07
N LEU A 238 -16.29 -22.51 19.33
CA LEU A 238 -16.49 -23.91 18.91
C LEU A 238 -16.43 -24.87 20.10
N ALA A 239 -15.53 -24.65 21.06
CA ALA A 239 -15.38 -25.48 22.25
C ALA A 239 -16.58 -25.34 23.22
N LEU A 240 -17.19 -24.15 23.27
CA LEU A 240 -18.32 -23.82 24.13
C LEU A 240 -19.68 -23.86 23.41
N GLU A 241 -19.71 -24.30 22.16
CA GLU A 241 -20.90 -24.25 21.31
C GLU A 241 -22.11 -24.95 21.95
N ASP A 242 -21.89 -26.11 22.57
CA ASP A 242 -22.95 -26.91 23.21
C ASP A 242 -23.40 -26.31 24.55
N ARG A 243 -22.54 -25.48 25.18
CA ARG A 243 -22.66 -25.06 26.59
C ARG A 243 -23.46 -23.78 26.83
N GLY A 244 -24.03 -23.14 25.81
CA GLY A 244 -24.89 -21.97 26.02
C GLY A 244 -24.83 -20.92 24.92
N THR A 245 -25.32 -19.72 25.23
CA THR A 245 -25.24 -18.54 24.34
C THR A 245 -23.81 -18.01 24.18
N MET A 246 -22.95 -18.24 25.18
CA MET A 246 -21.55 -17.77 25.18
C MET A 246 -20.76 -18.24 23.96
N GLY A 247 -20.86 -19.52 23.57
CA GLY A 247 -20.15 -20.04 22.40
C GLY A 247 -20.55 -19.30 21.11
N ARG A 248 -21.84 -19.01 20.94
CA ARG A 248 -22.35 -18.25 19.78
C ARG A 248 -21.88 -16.80 19.78
N VAL A 249 -21.86 -16.15 20.94
CA VAL A 249 -21.33 -14.79 21.09
C VAL A 249 -19.86 -14.75 20.69
N LEU A 250 -19.05 -15.72 21.15
CA LEU A 250 -17.64 -15.81 20.80
C LEU A 250 -17.39 -16.06 19.31
N LEU A 251 -18.22 -16.87 18.64
CA LEU A 251 -18.16 -17.06 17.19
C LEU A 251 -18.45 -15.76 16.43
N VAL A 252 -19.42 -14.96 16.89
CA VAL A 252 -19.73 -13.64 16.30
C VAL A 252 -18.60 -12.65 16.56
N ILE A 253 -18.05 -12.62 17.78
CA ILE A 253 -16.89 -11.78 18.13
C ILE A 253 -15.69 -12.15 17.24
N GLY A 254 -15.42 -13.44 17.03
CA GLY A 254 -14.37 -13.89 16.14
C GLY A 254 -14.58 -13.42 14.70
N ALA A 255 -15.81 -13.46 14.18
CA ALA A 255 -16.09 -12.97 12.83
C ALA A 255 -15.94 -11.45 12.69
N VAL A 256 -16.43 -10.67 13.65
CA VAL A 256 -16.29 -9.21 13.65
C VAL A 256 -14.81 -8.82 13.80
N GLY A 257 -14.09 -9.45 14.73
CA GLY A 257 -12.67 -9.23 14.93
C GLY A 257 -11.84 -9.55 13.68
N ALA A 258 -12.17 -10.63 12.96
CA ALA A 258 -11.50 -10.98 11.71
C ALA A 258 -11.76 -9.93 10.61
N ALA A 259 -12.97 -9.39 10.53
CA ALA A 259 -13.27 -8.29 9.62
C ALA A 259 -12.49 -7.01 9.97
N LEU A 260 -12.33 -6.70 11.26
CA LEU A 260 -11.49 -5.59 11.74
C LEU A 260 -10.00 -5.85 11.49
N ALA A 261 -9.53 -7.09 11.61
CA ALA A 261 -8.16 -7.47 11.28
C ALA A 261 -7.85 -7.20 9.81
N LEU A 262 -8.78 -7.50 8.90
CA LEU A 262 -8.67 -7.18 7.47
C LEU A 262 -8.67 -5.65 7.23
N ALA A 263 -9.44 -4.88 8.00
CA ALA A 263 -9.45 -3.42 7.91
C ALA A 263 -8.22 -2.75 8.55
N ALA A 264 -7.50 -3.45 9.43
CA ALA A 264 -6.29 -2.95 10.09
C ALA A 264 -5.04 -3.01 9.19
N THR A 265 -5.13 -3.64 8.01
CA THR A 265 -4.03 -3.78 7.06
C THR A 265 -4.49 -3.55 5.62
N GLY A 266 -3.56 -3.20 4.74
CA GLY A 266 -3.81 -2.99 3.32
C GLY A 266 -4.44 -1.63 2.98
N HIS A 267 -4.25 -1.25 1.71
CA HIS A 267 -4.62 0.05 1.14
C HIS A 267 -6.10 0.44 1.20
N ALA A 268 -7.01 -0.54 1.29
CA ALA A 268 -8.44 -0.25 1.17
C ALA A 268 -8.97 0.59 2.34
N ALA A 269 -8.37 0.44 3.53
CA ALA A 269 -8.74 1.16 4.74
C ALA A 269 -7.98 2.50 4.91
N THR A 270 -7.09 2.84 3.97
CA THR A 270 -6.34 4.12 3.99
C THR A 270 -6.96 5.17 3.07
N ALA A 271 -8.05 4.86 2.37
CA ALA A 271 -8.75 5.84 1.54
C ALA A 271 -9.46 6.88 2.41
N GLU A 272 -9.33 8.16 2.05
CA GLU A 272 -10.06 9.23 2.72
C GLU A 272 -11.50 9.36 2.16
N PRO A 273 -12.50 9.64 3.01
CA PRO A 273 -12.38 9.78 4.46
C PRO A 273 -12.26 8.44 5.20
N ARG A 274 -11.31 8.30 6.14
CA ARG A 274 -11.08 7.03 6.86
C ARG A 274 -12.25 6.55 7.70
N TRP A 275 -13.08 7.47 8.21
CA TRP A 275 -14.30 7.11 8.94
C TRP A 275 -15.31 6.36 8.07
N LEU A 276 -15.20 6.45 6.74
CA LEU A 276 -16.03 5.72 5.79
C LEU A 276 -15.32 4.45 5.29
N SER A 277 -14.07 4.56 4.84
CA SER A 277 -13.38 3.41 4.22
C SER A 277 -13.17 2.23 5.17
N VAL A 278 -12.84 2.49 6.45
CA VAL A 278 -12.65 1.43 7.46
C VAL A 278 -13.93 0.61 7.68
N PRO A 279 -15.11 1.22 7.98
CA PRO A 279 -16.36 0.48 8.05
C PRO A 279 -16.72 -0.26 6.77
N LEU A 280 -16.47 0.32 5.58
CA LEU A 280 -16.76 -0.36 4.32
C LEU A 280 -15.91 -1.64 4.15
N VAL A 281 -14.61 -1.59 4.47
CA VAL A 281 -13.76 -2.79 4.46
C VAL A 281 -14.26 -3.84 5.45
N ALA A 282 -14.61 -3.43 6.67
CA ALA A 282 -15.11 -4.35 7.69
C ALA A 282 -16.46 -4.99 7.30
N LEU A 283 -17.42 -4.20 6.80
CA LEU A 283 -18.73 -4.69 6.34
C LEU A 283 -18.58 -5.63 5.14
N HIS A 284 -17.73 -5.26 4.17
CA HIS A 284 -17.43 -6.11 3.03
C HIS A 284 -16.82 -7.44 3.49
N GLY A 285 -15.80 -7.39 4.34
CA GLY A 285 -15.13 -8.57 4.89
C GLY A 285 -16.06 -9.49 5.68
N LEU A 286 -16.92 -8.93 6.54
CA LEU A 286 -17.90 -9.69 7.33
C LEU A 286 -18.96 -10.37 6.43
N ALA A 287 -19.45 -9.65 5.41
CA ALA A 287 -20.40 -10.21 4.46
C ALA A 287 -19.79 -11.34 3.62
N VAL A 288 -18.53 -11.18 3.17
CA VAL A 288 -17.78 -12.26 2.51
C VAL A 288 -17.56 -13.45 3.45
N ALA A 289 -17.18 -13.19 4.71
CA ALA A 289 -16.96 -14.25 5.70
C ALA A 289 -18.21 -15.11 5.84
N PHE A 290 -19.38 -14.49 6.06
CA PHE A 290 -20.63 -15.25 6.10
C PHE A 290 -20.92 -15.97 4.79
N TRP A 291 -20.86 -15.27 3.65
CA TRP A 291 -21.32 -15.83 2.38
C TRP A 291 -20.41 -16.95 1.86
N ILE A 292 -19.13 -16.64 1.63
CA ILE A 292 -18.15 -17.61 1.08
C ILE A 292 -17.77 -18.65 2.12
N GLY A 293 -17.60 -18.25 3.38
CA GLY A 293 -17.23 -19.19 4.46
C GLY A 293 -18.30 -20.24 4.75
N SER A 294 -19.54 -20.03 4.30
CA SER A 294 -20.62 -21.01 4.39
C SER A 294 -20.57 -22.11 3.31
N PHE A 295 -19.74 -22.00 2.27
CA PHE A 295 -19.77 -22.97 1.15
C PHE A 295 -19.32 -24.39 1.54
N TRP A 296 -18.24 -24.52 2.32
CA TRP A 296 -17.82 -25.84 2.80
C TRP A 296 -18.88 -26.46 3.76
N PRO A 297 -19.43 -25.73 4.75
CA PRO A 297 -20.56 -26.21 5.53
C PRO A 297 -21.78 -26.63 4.71
N LEU A 298 -22.14 -25.88 3.66
CA LEU A 298 -23.22 -26.23 2.74
C LEU A 298 -22.92 -27.50 1.94
N ALA A 299 -21.67 -27.71 1.52
CA ALA A 299 -21.28 -28.93 0.82
C ALA A 299 -21.34 -30.17 1.73
N VAL A 300 -20.99 -30.03 3.02
CA VAL A 300 -21.16 -31.08 4.03
C VAL A 300 -22.64 -31.33 4.29
N LEU A 301 -23.43 -30.28 4.53
CA LEU A 301 -24.89 -30.32 4.70
C LEU A 301 -25.55 -31.15 3.58
N LEU A 302 -25.29 -30.80 2.32
CA LEU A 302 -25.89 -31.45 1.15
C LEU A 302 -25.42 -32.90 0.93
N ARG A 303 -24.34 -33.31 1.60
CA ARG A 303 -23.82 -34.67 1.55
C ARG A 303 -24.38 -35.54 2.68
N THR A 304 -24.63 -34.96 3.86
CA THR A 304 -24.90 -35.74 5.08
C THR A 304 -26.34 -35.65 5.57
N GLU A 305 -27.04 -34.55 5.30
CA GLU A 305 -28.40 -34.37 5.81
C GLU A 305 -29.47 -34.87 4.82
N PRO A 306 -30.62 -35.37 5.34
CA PRO A 306 -31.77 -35.74 4.51
C PRO A 306 -32.24 -34.57 3.61
N PRO A 307 -32.87 -34.84 2.46
CA PRO A 307 -33.30 -33.79 1.53
C PRO A 307 -34.20 -32.69 2.15
N ALA A 308 -35.11 -33.07 3.05
CA ALA A 308 -35.99 -32.12 3.74
C ALA A 308 -35.22 -31.17 4.69
N GLU A 309 -34.24 -31.71 5.42
CA GLU A 309 -33.35 -30.96 6.29
C GLU A 309 -32.44 -30.03 5.49
N SER A 310 -31.83 -30.58 4.43
CA SER A 310 -31.01 -29.84 3.47
C SER A 310 -31.76 -28.65 2.89
N LEU A 311 -32.99 -28.86 2.42
CA LEU A 311 -33.82 -27.80 1.87
C LEU A 311 -34.09 -26.69 2.90
N ARG A 312 -34.46 -27.06 4.13
CA ARG A 312 -34.75 -26.08 5.19
C ARG A 312 -33.55 -25.21 5.49
N LEU A 313 -32.37 -25.81 5.65
CA LEU A 313 -31.13 -25.09 5.97
C LEU A 313 -30.61 -24.29 4.77
N VAL A 314 -30.71 -24.80 3.54
CA VAL A 314 -30.38 -24.05 2.32
C VAL A 314 -31.30 -22.85 2.13
N ARG A 315 -32.61 -22.98 2.37
CA ARG A 315 -33.55 -21.84 2.35
C ARG A 315 -33.19 -20.80 3.38
N ARG A 316 -32.92 -21.22 4.61
CA ARG A 316 -32.50 -20.33 5.69
C ARG A 316 -31.21 -19.58 5.34
N PHE A 317 -30.19 -20.28 4.84
CA PHE A 317 -28.97 -19.66 4.33
C PHE A 317 -29.28 -18.64 3.24
N SER A 318 -30.09 -19.03 2.24
CA SER A 318 -30.42 -18.15 1.11
C SER A 318 -31.18 -16.89 1.55
N THR A 319 -32.06 -16.98 2.55
CA THR A 319 -32.77 -15.81 3.10
C THR A 319 -31.82 -14.82 3.78
N ILE A 320 -30.79 -15.30 4.48
CA ILE A 320 -29.80 -14.45 5.16
C ILE A 320 -28.73 -13.95 4.16
N ALA A 321 -28.37 -14.77 3.17
CA ALA A 321 -27.35 -14.45 2.18
C ALA A 321 -27.75 -13.28 1.26
N VAL A 322 -29.04 -13.14 0.91
CA VAL A 322 -29.50 -12.04 0.04
C VAL A 322 -29.18 -10.65 0.63
N PRO A 323 -29.59 -10.29 1.86
CA PRO A 323 -29.22 -8.99 2.43
C PRO A 323 -27.72 -8.88 2.70
N ALA A 324 -27.03 -9.96 3.07
CA ALA A 324 -25.57 -9.94 3.23
C ALA A 324 -24.85 -9.62 1.92
N VAL A 325 -25.29 -10.19 0.79
CA VAL A 325 -24.77 -9.89 -0.55
C VAL A 325 -25.12 -8.46 -0.97
N ALA A 326 -26.29 -7.93 -0.59
CA ALA A 326 -26.60 -6.52 -0.85
C ALA A 326 -25.62 -5.58 -0.12
N VAL A 327 -25.36 -5.83 1.18
CA VAL A 327 -24.35 -5.08 1.95
C VAL A 327 -22.96 -5.22 1.33
N LEU A 328 -22.59 -6.44 0.91
CA LEU A 328 -21.33 -6.72 0.23
C LEU A 328 -21.15 -5.86 -1.03
N LEU A 329 -22.19 -5.81 -1.88
CA LEU A 329 -22.17 -5.07 -3.13
C LEU A 329 -22.11 -3.56 -2.89
N LEU A 330 -22.91 -3.04 -1.95
CA LEU A 330 -22.87 -1.61 -1.59
C LEU A 330 -21.50 -1.22 -1.02
N ALA A 331 -20.95 -2.03 -0.11
CA ALA A 331 -19.64 -1.78 0.45
C ALA A 331 -18.52 -1.87 -0.59
N GLY A 332 -18.60 -2.87 -1.49
CA GLY A 332 -17.66 -3.04 -2.60
C GLY A 332 -17.72 -1.90 -3.62
N ALA A 333 -18.92 -1.40 -3.92
CA ALA A 333 -19.13 -0.25 -4.80
C ALA A 333 -18.56 1.04 -4.16
N GLY A 334 -18.85 1.29 -2.88
CA GLY A 334 -18.28 2.41 -2.15
C GLY A 334 -16.76 2.38 -2.12
N LEU A 335 -16.16 1.20 -1.82
CA LEU A 335 -14.71 1.03 -1.91
C LEU A 335 -14.17 1.25 -3.32
N SER A 336 -14.88 0.79 -4.35
CA SER A 336 -14.45 0.98 -5.75
C SER A 336 -14.41 2.46 -6.12
N VAL A 337 -15.43 3.25 -5.71
CA VAL A 337 -15.47 4.70 -5.91
C VAL A 337 -14.33 5.41 -5.18
N LEU A 338 -14.04 5.01 -3.94
CA LEU A 338 -12.96 5.61 -3.17
C LEU A 338 -11.57 5.29 -3.75
N GLN A 339 -11.38 4.10 -4.34
CA GLN A 339 -10.08 3.63 -4.82
C GLN A 339 -9.79 4.03 -6.28
N ILE A 340 -10.83 4.11 -7.11
CA ILE A 340 -10.76 4.36 -8.55
C ILE A 340 -11.54 5.64 -8.85
N ALA A 341 -10.87 6.79 -8.69
CA ALA A 341 -11.47 8.09 -8.95
C ALA A 341 -11.64 8.38 -10.46
N ASP A 342 -10.68 7.97 -11.29
CA ASP A 342 -10.76 8.03 -12.75
C ASP A 342 -11.15 6.65 -13.34
N PRO A 343 -12.32 6.52 -13.99
CA PRO A 343 -12.74 5.28 -14.64
C PRO A 343 -11.76 4.75 -15.69
N ARG A 344 -10.94 5.62 -16.32
CA ARG A 344 -9.93 5.17 -17.29
C ARG A 344 -8.89 4.26 -16.64
N ALA A 345 -8.62 4.47 -15.35
CA ALA A 345 -7.68 3.65 -14.59
C ALA A 345 -8.09 2.17 -14.50
N ILE A 346 -9.36 1.84 -14.73
CA ILE A 346 -9.84 0.45 -14.80
C ILE A 346 -9.11 -0.31 -15.93
N LEU A 347 -8.84 0.35 -17.05
CA LEU A 347 -8.24 -0.27 -18.23
C LEU A 347 -6.73 -0.03 -18.31
N THR A 348 -6.25 1.10 -17.80
CA THR A 348 -4.86 1.54 -17.95
C THR A 348 -3.93 1.11 -16.82
N THR A 349 -4.46 0.68 -15.68
CA THR A 349 -3.65 0.29 -14.51
C THR A 349 -3.72 -1.22 -14.23
N ALA A 350 -2.64 -1.79 -13.70
CA ALA A 350 -2.64 -3.18 -13.24
C ALA A 350 -3.68 -3.42 -12.15
N TYR A 351 -3.88 -2.45 -11.25
CA TYR A 351 -4.94 -2.48 -10.24
C TYR A 351 -6.33 -2.63 -10.88
N GLY A 352 -6.62 -1.81 -11.90
CA GLY A 352 -7.88 -1.82 -12.65
C GLY A 352 -8.14 -3.15 -13.36
N GLN A 353 -7.10 -3.77 -13.92
CA GLN A 353 -7.19 -5.08 -14.58
C GLN A 353 -7.48 -6.20 -13.58
N ILE A 354 -6.79 -6.23 -12.44
CA ILE A 354 -7.04 -7.20 -11.35
C ILE A 354 -8.45 -6.99 -10.78
N TRP A 355 -8.87 -5.74 -10.60
CA TRP A 355 -10.23 -5.38 -10.17
C TRP A 355 -11.27 -5.91 -11.17
N THR A 356 -11.04 -5.75 -12.47
CA THR A 356 -11.94 -6.26 -13.52
C THR A 356 -12.06 -7.78 -13.44
N GLY A 357 -10.94 -8.49 -13.29
CA GLY A 357 -10.94 -9.94 -13.09
C GLY A 357 -11.74 -10.36 -11.85
N LYS A 358 -11.61 -9.63 -10.74
CA LYS A 358 -12.40 -9.84 -9.52
C LYS A 358 -13.88 -9.63 -9.76
N ILE A 359 -14.28 -8.57 -10.46
CA ILE A 359 -15.69 -8.26 -10.75
C ILE A 359 -16.29 -9.32 -11.67
N VAL A 360 -15.59 -9.75 -12.72
CA VAL A 360 -16.06 -10.84 -13.60
C VAL A 360 -16.29 -12.13 -12.79
N CYS A 361 -15.35 -12.51 -11.92
CA CYS A 361 -15.51 -13.67 -11.06
C CYS A 361 -16.67 -13.51 -10.06
N ALA A 362 -16.84 -12.31 -9.48
CA ALA A 362 -17.94 -12.02 -8.57
C ALA A 362 -19.30 -12.10 -9.28
N LEU A 363 -19.43 -11.59 -10.50
CA LEU A 363 -20.63 -11.70 -11.32
C LEU A 363 -20.92 -13.16 -11.70
N ALA A 364 -19.90 -13.95 -12.04
CA ALA A 364 -20.06 -15.38 -12.27
C ALA A 364 -20.56 -16.10 -11.00
N LEU A 365 -20.04 -15.74 -9.83
CA LEU A 365 -20.47 -16.29 -8.54
C LEU A 365 -21.92 -15.91 -8.23
N LEU A 366 -22.33 -14.68 -8.49
CA LEU A 366 -23.73 -14.25 -8.36
C LEU A 366 -24.66 -14.98 -9.33
N GLY A 367 -24.20 -15.23 -10.56
CA GLY A 367 -24.92 -16.03 -11.55
C GLY A 367 -25.15 -17.47 -11.07
N LEU A 368 -24.12 -18.11 -10.52
CA LEU A 368 -24.23 -19.44 -9.90
C LEU A 368 -25.18 -19.41 -8.70
N ALA A 369 -25.08 -18.40 -7.84
CA ALA A 369 -25.96 -18.24 -6.68
C ALA A 369 -27.43 -18.05 -7.10
N ALA A 370 -27.70 -17.31 -8.18
CA ALA A 370 -29.03 -17.14 -8.77
C ALA A 370 -29.58 -18.45 -9.35
N VAL A 371 -28.77 -19.21 -10.08
CA VAL A 371 -29.12 -20.56 -10.57
C VAL A 371 -29.42 -21.50 -9.40
N ASN A 372 -28.61 -21.45 -8.35
CA ASN A 372 -28.81 -22.24 -7.15
C ASN A 372 -30.16 -21.90 -6.50
N ARG A 373 -30.40 -20.61 -6.22
CA ARG A 373 -31.62 -20.12 -5.56
C ARG A 373 -32.90 -20.42 -6.35
N TRP A 374 -32.91 -20.17 -7.66
CA TRP A 374 -34.13 -20.22 -8.46
C TRP A 374 -34.35 -21.52 -9.21
N ARG A 375 -33.30 -22.33 -9.45
CA ARG A 375 -33.42 -23.59 -10.20
C ARG A 375 -33.07 -24.83 -9.39
N LEU A 376 -31.95 -24.83 -8.66
CA LEU A 376 -31.48 -26.05 -7.99
C LEU A 376 -32.11 -26.26 -6.61
N THR A 377 -32.30 -25.20 -5.82
CA THR A 377 -32.93 -25.29 -4.50
C THR A 377 -34.39 -25.75 -4.58
N PRO A 378 -35.26 -25.24 -5.48
CA PRO A 378 -36.64 -25.76 -5.59
C PRO A 378 -36.69 -27.23 -6.02
N ARG A 379 -35.70 -27.71 -6.79
CA ARG A 379 -35.62 -29.12 -7.20
C ARG A 379 -35.28 -30.07 -6.05
N LEU A 380 -34.77 -29.58 -4.92
CA LEU A 380 -34.59 -30.41 -3.73
C LEU A 380 -35.92 -30.93 -3.19
N GLU A 381 -37.00 -30.17 -3.35
CA GLU A 381 -38.35 -30.59 -2.93
C GLU A 381 -38.87 -31.77 -3.74
N VAL A 382 -38.53 -31.81 -5.03
CA VAL A 382 -39.13 -32.74 -5.99
C VAL A 382 -38.22 -33.95 -6.27
N MET A 383 -36.91 -33.74 -6.40
CA MET A 383 -35.95 -34.76 -6.89
C MET A 383 -35.01 -35.30 -5.82
N GLY A 384 -35.15 -34.87 -4.56
CA GLY A 384 -34.40 -35.38 -3.40
C GLY A 384 -32.89 -35.45 -3.61
N GLY A 385 -32.29 -36.64 -3.42
CA GLY A 385 -30.84 -36.85 -3.39
C GLY A 385 -30.09 -36.48 -4.68
N GLN A 386 -30.69 -36.68 -5.86
CA GLN A 386 -30.04 -36.28 -7.13
C GLN A 386 -29.92 -34.76 -7.25
N ALA A 387 -30.94 -34.01 -6.80
CA ALA A 387 -30.87 -32.55 -6.74
C ALA A 387 -29.83 -32.09 -5.71
N ALA A 388 -29.71 -32.77 -4.56
CA ALA A 388 -28.67 -32.47 -3.57
C ALA A 388 -27.25 -32.65 -4.14
N ALA A 389 -27.01 -33.72 -4.90
CA ALA A 389 -25.73 -33.93 -5.57
C ALA A 389 -25.39 -32.83 -6.60
N ARG A 390 -26.37 -32.41 -7.41
CA ARG A 390 -26.21 -31.32 -8.39
C ARG A 390 -25.96 -29.97 -7.71
N LEU A 391 -26.71 -29.65 -6.66
CA LEU A 391 -26.49 -28.43 -5.90
C LEU A 391 -25.11 -28.44 -5.22
N ARG A 392 -24.69 -29.58 -4.65
CA ARG A 392 -23.35 -29.72 -4.08
C ARG A 392 -22.24 -29.53 -5.11
N ALA A 393 -22.41 -30.05 -6.33
CA ALA A 393 -21.48 -29.81 -7.43
C ALA A 393 -21.42 -28.32 -7.82
N SER A 394 -22.56 -27.62 -7.80
CA SER A 394 -22.62 -26.18 -7.98
C SER A 394 -21.86 -25.45 -6.87
N VAL A 395 -22.08 -25.80 -5.59
CA VAL A 395 -21.35 -25.23 -4.44
C VAL A 395 -19.84 -25.46 -4.57
N HIS A 396 -19.38 -26.63 -5.02
CA HIS A 396 -17.96 -26.84 -5.29
C HIS A 396 -17.42 -25.93 -6.41
N THR A 397 -18.24 -25.63 -7.43
CA THR A 397 -17.88 -24.68 -8.48
C THR A 397 -17.82 -23.26 -7.93
N GLU A 398 -18.78 -22.87 -7.08
CA GLU A 398 -18.79 -21.59 -6.36
C GLU A 398 -17.54 -21.44 -5.48
N MET A 399 -17.09 -22.48 -4.78
CA MET A 399 -15.85 -22.47 -4.00
C MET A 399 -14.61 -22.18 -4.86
N VAL A 400 -14.54 -22.75 -6.07
CA VAL A 400 -13.42 -22.49 -6.99
C VAL A 400 -13.44 -21.04 -7.47
N VAL A 401 -14.61 -20.52 -7.86
CA VAL A 401 -14.76 -19.11 -8.29
C VAL A 401 -14.48 -18.16 -7.14
N ALA A 402 -14.95 -18.46 -5.93
CA ALA A 402 -14.67 -17.71 -4.71
C ALA A 402 -13.16 -17.68 -4.39
N ALA A 403 -12.46 -18.81 -4.53
CA ALA A 403 -11.01 -18.84 -4.37
C ALA A 403 -10.31 -17.91 -5.38
N LEU A 404 -10.77 -17.83 -6.62
CA LEU A 404 -10.26 -16.86 -7.61
C LEU A 404 -10.53 -15.41 -7.18
N VAL A 405 -11.73 -15.10 -6.67
CA VAL A 405 -12.06 -13.76 -6.12
C VAL A 405 -11.11 -13.39 -4.97
N VAL A 406 -10.80 -14.34 -4.08
CA VAL A 406 -9.85 -14.15 -2.98
C VAL A 406 -8.42 -13.94 -3.50
N LEU A 407 -7.98 -14.70 -4.51
CA LEU A 407 -6.67 -14.53 -5.13
C LEU A 407 -6.53 -13.17 -5.83
N PHE A 408 -7.54 -12.75 -6.61
CA PHE A 408 -7.55 -11.39 -7.16
C PHE A 408 -7.51 -10.33 -6.06
N THR A 409 -8.21 -10.55 -4.94
CA THR A 409 -8.17 -9.63 -3.79
C THR A 409 -6.78 -9.57 -3.15
N ALA A 410 -6.07 -10.69 -3.04
CA ALA A 410 -4.68 -10.71 -2.58
C ALA A 410 -3.74 -9.96 -3.54
N GLY A 411 -3.95 -10.12 -4.86
CA GLY A 411 -3.22 -9.40 -5.91
C GLY A 411 -3.51 -7.90 -5.97
N LEU A 412 -4.72 -7.46 -5.62
CA LEU A 412 -5.00 -6.02 -5.46
C LEU A 412 -4.10 -5.42 -4.37
N GLY A 413 -3.82 -6.19 -3.33
CA GLY A 413 -2.88 -5.80 -2.30
C GLY A 413 -1.42 -5.79 -2.75
N THR A 414 -1.07 -6.18 -3.98
CA THR A 414 0.30 -6.08 -4.53
C THR A 414 0.44 -4.98 -5.58
N THR A 415 -0.65 -4.25 -5.84
CA THR A 415 -0.68 -3.14 -6.79
C THR A 415 -1.16 -1.88 -6.10
N PRO A 416 -0.51 -0.73 -6.32
CA PRO A 416 -0.98 0.53 -5.76
C PRO A 416 -2.36 0.89 -6.36
N PRO A 417 -3.32 1.38 -5.55
CA PRO A 417 -4.62 1.80 -6.05
C PRO A 417 -4.50 3.09 -6.89
N PRO A 418 -5.32 3.29 -7.94
CA PRO A 418 -5.22 4.45 -8.82
C PRO A 418 -5.23 5.80 -8.10
N ARG A 419 -5.97 5.93 -6.99
CA ARG A 419 -6.00 7.16 -6.19
C ARG A 419 -4.63 7.61 -5.64
N THR A 420 -3.69 6.69 -5.38
CA THR A 420 -2.35 7.05 -4.90
C THR A 420 -1.41 7.43 -6.06
N GLN A 421 -1.79 7.07 -7.29
CA GLN A 421 -1.10 7.44 -8.53
C GLN A 421 -1.58 8.78 -9.09
N ALA A 422 -2.78 9.22 -8.67
CA ALA A 422 -3.47 10.41 -9.21
C ALA A 422 -3.05 11.73 -8.56
N LEU A 423 -2.22 11.71 -7.49
CA LEU A 423 -1.46 12.91 -7.15
C LEU A 423 -0.50 13.14 -8.31
N PRO A 424 -0.38 14.36 -8.86
CA PRO A 424 0.62 14.64 -9.87
C PRO A 424 1.97 14.30 -9.25
N VAL A 425 2.48 13.11 -9.57
CA VAL A 425 3.90 12.94 -9.82
C VAL A 425 4.16 14.08 -10.78
N PHE A 426 4.85 15.13 -10.33
CA PHE A 426 5.35 16.13 -11.25
C PHE A 426 6.01 15.32 -12.37
N ALA A 427 5.37 15.35 -13.54
CA ALA A 427 5.80 14.64 -14.73
C ALA A 427 7.31 14.79 -14.82
N GLU A 428 8.03 13.66 -14.97
CA GLU A 428 9.49 13.60 -15.16
C GLU A 428 10.21 14.85 -14.65
N LYS A 429 10.71 14.83 -13.41
CA LYS A 429 11.56 15.88 -12.79
C LYS A 429 12.24 16.68 -13.91
N PRO A 430 11.73 17.86 -14.32
CA PRO A 430 12.30 18.52 -15.47
C PRO A 430 13.75 18.79 -15.09
N ALA A 431 14.68 18.29 -15.91
CA ALA A 431 16.12 18.49 -15.71
C ALA A 431 16.32 19.95 -15.32
N GLY A 432 16.96 20.21 -14.18
CA GLY A 432 16.96 21.51 -13.52
C GLY A 432 17.86 21.48 -12.31
N PHE A 433 18.10 22.65 -11.71
CA PHE A 433 18.95 22.80 -10.55
C PHE A 433 18.18 23.44 -9.39
N SER A 434 18.26 22.86 -8.19
CA SER A 434 17.68 23.43 -6.98
C SER A 434 18.74 23.57 -5.90
N THR A 435 18.70 24.65 -5.13
CA THR A 435 19.58 24.84 -3.97
C THR A 435 18.91 25.64 -2.89
N ALA A 436 19.19 25.31 -1.63
CA ALA A 436 18.72 26.06 -0.47
C ALA A 436 19.82 27.00 0.03
N VAL A 437 19.50 28.28 0.14
CA VAL A 437 20.39 29.31 0.68
C VAL A 437 19.79 29.88 1.94
N VAL A 438 20.58 29.93 3.02
CA VAL A 438 20.16 30.51 4.29
C VAL A 438 20.79 31.89 4.47
N ALA A 439 19.98 32.90 4.77
CA ALA A 439 20.44 34.24 5.10
C ALA A 439 19.58 34.82 6.24
N ARG A 440 20.25 35.34 7.29
CA ARG A 440 19.60 35.93 8.48
C ARG A 440 18.52 35.03 9.10
N GLY A 441 18.79 33.72 9.19
CA GLY A 441 17.87 32.73 9.77
C GLY A 441 16.66 32.38 8.89
N ARG A 442 16.57 32.92 7.67
CA ARG A 442 15.53 32.60 6.68
C ARG A 442 16.13 31.71 5.60
N THR A 443 15.30 30.87 4.99
CA THR A 443 15.72 29.94 3.94
C THR A 443 15.06 30.31 2.63
N ALA A 444 15.85 30.44 1.58
CA ALA A 444 15.41 30.59 0.21
C ALA A 444 15.78 29.35 -0.59
N ILE A 445 14.79 28.57 -1.03
CA ILE A 445 15.01 27.49 -2.00
C ILE A 445 14.92 28.12 -3.39
N VAL A 446 16.01 28.05 -4.14
CA VAL A 446 16.14 28.57 -5.48
C VAL A 446 16.09 27.42 -6.45
N THR A 447 15.16 27.45 -7.40
CA THR A 447 15.02 26.42 -8.43
C THR A 447 15.12 27.06 -9.80
N VAL A 448 16.00 26.54 -10.64
CA VAL A 448 16.16 26.95 -12.04
C VAL A 448 15.82 25.77 -12.94
N THR A 449 14.91 25.97 -13.88
CA THR A 449 14.42 24.91 -14.77
C THR A 449 14.41 25.41 -16.22
N PRO A 450 15.05 24.74 -17.19
CA PRO A 450 15.72 23.46 -17.07
C PRO A 450 17.20 23.50 -16.61
N ALA A 451 17.70 24.66 -16.19
CA ALA A 451 19.13 24.88 -15.90
C ALA A 451 20.06 24.54 -17.08
N THR A 452 19.61 24.85 -18.31
CA THR A 452 20.41 24.71 -19.54
C THR A 452 20.56 26.06 -20.26
N PRO A 453 21.50 26.22 -21.21
CA PRO A 453 21.55 27.40 -22.06
C PRO A 453 20.21 27.64 -22.76
N GLY A 454 19.71 28.88 -22.72
CA GLY A 454 18.42 29.27 -23.28
C GLY A 454 17.44 29.76 -22.23
N ALA A 455 16.14 29.64 -22.52
CA ALA A 455 15.08 30.11 -21.64
C ALA A 455 14.94 29.22 -20.41
N ASN A 456 15.03 29.84 -19.24
CA ASN A 456 14.87 29.19 -17.95
C ASN A 456 13.76 29.87 -17.15
N ARG A 457 13.13 29.09 -16.28
CA ARG A 457 12.29 29.56 -15.18
C ARG A 457 13.13 29.62 -13.91
N VAL A 458 13.06 30.72 -13.19
CA VAL A 458 13.68 30.87 -11.86
C VAL A 458 12.56 31.00 -10.83
N GLU A 459 12.53 30.09 -9.86
CA GLU A 459 11.63 30.11 -8.71
C GLU A 459 12.42 30.28 -7.42
N MET A 460 11.86 31.05 -6.50
CA MET A 460 12.31 31.20 -5.13
C MET A 460 11.17 30.85 -4.18
N ARG A 461 11.43 29.94 -3.23
CA ARG A 461 10.57 29.68 -2.08
C ARG A 461 11.22 30.22 -0.82
N LEU A 462 10.58 31.19 -0.18
CA LEU A 462 11.09 31.87 0.99
C LEU A 462 10.35 31.43 2.26
N THR A 463 11.09 30.93 3.23
CA THR A 463 10.56 30.51 4.54
C THR A 463 11.34 31.14 5.70
N GLY A 464 10.65 31.27 6.84
CA GLY A 464 11.22 31.70 8.11
C GLY A 464 11.97 30.58 8.85
N PRO A 465 12.55 30.91 10.02
CA PRO A 465 13.31 29.96 10.84
C PRO A 465 12.51 28.72 11.29
N ASP A 466 11.19 28.85 11.38
CA ASP A 466 10.23 27.81 11.76
C ASP A 466 9.62 27.07 10.55
N GLY A 467 10.08 27.36 9.34
CA GLY A 467 9.58 26.78 8.09
C GLY A 467 8.30 27.43 7.56
N THR A 468 7.78 28.47 8.21
CA THR A 468 6.58 29.17 7.73
C THR A 468 6.89 30.01 6.48
N PRO A 469 5.99 30.05 5.46
CA PRO A 469 6.20 30.89 4.28
C PRO A 469 6.24 32.38 4.61
N ILE A 470 7.17 33.13 4.00
CA ILE A 470 7.27 34.59 4.18
C ILE A 470 6.73 35.33 2.95
N ASP A 471 5.77 36.21 3.20
CA ASP A 471 5.22 37.13 2.21
C ASP A 471 6.05 38.42 2.13
N ALA A 472 7.13 38.37 1.33
CA ALA A 472 7.90 39.53 0.94
C ALA A 472 7.08 40.47 0.05
N LEU A 473 7.32 41.77 0.23
CA LEU A 473 6.75 42.86 -0.56
C LEU A 473 7.25 42.83 -2.00
N GLU A 474 8.52 42.49 -2.20
CA GLU A 474 9.15 42.39 -3.52
C GLU A 474 10.26 41.33 -3.50
N VAL A 475 10.42 40.60 -4.61
CA VAL A 475 11.55 39.70 -4.84
C VAL A 475 12.13 39.96 -6.22
N SER A 476 13.45 40.05 -6.29
CA SER A 476 14.19 40.15 -7.55
C SER A 476 15.35 39.16 -7.59
N ALA A 477 15.69 38.68 -8.78
CA ALA A 477 16.83 37.83 -9.07
C ALA A 477 17.82 38.58 -9.95
N GLU A 478 19.06 38.68 -9.51
CA GLU A 478 20.18 39.12 -10.32
C GLU A 478 21.03 37.92 -10.71
N LEU A 479 21.21 37.70 -12.01
CA LEU A 479 21.96 36.58 -12.56
C LEU A 479 23.19 37.09 -13.28
N ALA A 480 24.38 36.66 -12.87
CA ALA A 480 25.66 37.07 -13.45
C ALA A 480 26.53 35.86 -13.78
N LEU A 481 27.38 35.99 -14.81
CA LEU A 481 28.45 35.04 -15.09
C LEU A 481 29.74 35.82 -15.43
N PRO A 482 30.44 36.35 -14.41
CA PRO A 482 31.64 37.16 -14.62
C PRO A 482 32.75 36.42 -15.40
N ALA A 483 32.85 35.10 -15.22
CA ALA A 483 33.81 34.26 -15.95
C ALA A 483 33.61 34.26 -17.48
N ALA A 484 32.40 34.60 -17.95
CA ALA A 484 32.08 34.75 -19.36
C ALA A 484 31.92 36.24 -19.78
N GLY A 485 32.28 37.18 -18.90
CA GLY A 485 32.09 38.62 -19.13
C GLY A 485 30.63 39.08 -19.08
N ILE A 486 29.72 38.29 -18.49
CA ILE A 486 28.30 38.63 -18.36
C ILE A 486 28.06 39.26 -16.99
N GLU A 487 27.81 40.56 -16.99
CA GLU A 487 27.43 41.34 -15.81
C GLU A 487 26.01 41.02 -15.33
N GLY A 488 25.67 41.44 -14.10
CA GLY A 488 24.41 41.12 -13.44
C GLY A 488 23.17 41.57 -14.20
N ILE A 489 22.29 40.61 -14.52
CA ILE A 489 20.99 40.83 -15.15
C ILE A 489 19.91 40.69 -14.07
N THR A 490 19.26 41.79 -13.72
CA THR A 490 18.17 41.80 -12.74
C THR A 490 16.80 41.53 -13.39
N ARG A 491 16.02 40.65 -12.76
CA ARG A 491 14.65 40.29 -13.13
C ARG A 491 13.76 40.26 -11.90
N PRO A 492 12.57 40.88 -11.93
CA PRO A 492 11.60 40.72 -10.85
C PRO A 492 11.05 39.28 -10.84
N LEU A 493 10.78 38.75 -9.66
CA LEU A 493 10.10 37.47 -9.46
C LEU A 493 8.70 37.73 -8.89
N PRO A 494 7.64 37.75 -9.72
CA PRO A 494 6.26 37.89 -9.26
C PRO A 494 5.88 36.82 -8.23
N LYS A 495 5.08 37.22 -7.24
CA LYS A 495 4.50 36.31 -6.25
C LYS A 495 3.45 35.40 -6.92
N LEU A 496 3.57 34.10 -6.74
CA LEU A 496 2.63 33.09 -7.24
C LEU A 496 1.74 32.52 -6.13
N ALA A 497 2.31 32.34 -4.94
CA ALA A 497 1.63 31.84 -3.74
C ALA A 497 2.33 32.41 -2.49
N PRO A 498 1.78 32.23 -1.28
CA PRO A 498 2.47 32.64 -0.06
C PRO A 498 3.89 32.05 0.02
N GLY A 499 4.89 32.92 0.13
CA GLY A 499 6.31 32.53 0.11
C GLY A 499 6.86 31.97 -1.20
N VAL A 500 6.14 32.01 -2.34
CA VAL A 500 6.61 31.48 -3.63
C VAL A 500 6.62 32.58 -4.69
N TYR A 501 7.77 32.78 -5.32
CA TYR A 501 8.03 33.82 -6.32
C TYR A 501 8.69 33.20 -7.54
N ALA A 502 8.26 33.51 -8.76
CA ALA A 502 8.92 32.97 -9.94
C ALA A 502 8.73 33.82 -11.19
N ALA A 503 9.69 33.71 -12.12
CA ALA A 503 9.60 34.30 -13.44
C ALA A 503 10.06 33.30 -14.52
N ASP A 504 9.31 33.26 -15.61
CA ASP A 504 9.57 32.45 -16.79
C ASP A 504 10.39 33.22 -17.84
N GLY A 505 11.02 32.50 -18.77
CA GLY A 505 11.67 33.11 -19.94
C GLY A 505 12.97 33.86 -19.64
N ILE A 506 13.59 33.64 -18.49
CA ILE A 506 14.90 34.20 -18.16
C ILE A 506 15.95 33.50 -19.03
N THR A 507 16.49 34.23 -20.01
CA THR A 507 17.44 33.66 -20.96
C THR A 507 18.85 33.66 -20.38
N LEU A 508 19.43 32.47 -20.20
CA LEU A 508 20.81 32.25 -19.78
C LEU A 508 21.60 31.74 -20.99
N PRO A 509 22.35 32.59 -21.71
CA PRO A 509 22.82 32.27 -23.06
C PRO A 509 23.95 31.23 -23.12
N VAL A 510 24.65 30.99 -22.02
CA VAL A 510 25.84 30.14 -21.97
C VAL A 510 25.85 29.23 -20.75
N ALA A 511 26.46 28.06 -20.91
CA ALA A 511 26.70 27.12 -19.82
C ALA A 511 27.78 27.67 -18.88
N GLY A 512 27.70 27.32 -17.59
CA GLY A 512 28.64 27.79 -16.56
C GLY A 512 28.00 27.84 -15.18
N SER A 513 28.79 28.18 -14.16
CA SER A 513 28.29 28.38 -12.80
C SER A 513 27.85 29.84 -12.61
N TRP A 514 26.55 30.08 -12.75
CA TRP A 514 25.96 31.42 -12.66
C TRP A 514 25.83 31.85 -11.20
N ALA A 515 26.30 33.06 -10.90
CA ALA A 515 26.05 33.70 -9.62
C ALA A 515 24.63 34.26 -9.63
N VAL A 516 23.77 33.72 -8.77
CA VAL A 516 22.37 34.17 -8.61
C VAL A 516 22.24 34.85 -7.25
N ARG A 517 21.94 36.15 -7.26
CA ARG A 517 21.59 36.92 -6.06
C ARG A 517 20.09 37.17 -6.05
N LEU A 518 19.40 36.64 -5.05
CA LEU A 518 18.00 36.91 -4.81
C LEU A 518 17.85 37.93 -3.70
N ASP A 519 17.04 38.94 -3.96
CA ASP A 519 16.88 40.10 -3.13
C ASP A 519 15.40 40.17 -2.72
N ALA A 520 15.10 39.78 -1.48
CA ALA A 520 13.73 39.78 -0.95
C ALA A 520 13.52 40.95 0.02
N LEU A 521 12.58 41.84 -0.32
CA LEU A 521 12.13 42.93 0.54
C LEU A 521 11.04 42.41 1.48
N VAL A 522 11.39 42.10 2.71
CA VAL A 522 10.48 41.48 3.70
C VAL A 522 9.59 42.51 4.40
N SER A 523 10.10 43.73 4.56
CA SER A 523 9.35 44.89 5.06
C SER A 523 9.94 46.18 4.46
N ASP A 524 9.29 47.32 4.67
CA ASP A 524 9.75 48.63 4.18
C ASP A 524 11.18 49.00 4.61
N PHE A 525 11.70 48.36 5.67
CA PHE A 525 13.02 48.61 6.24
C PHE A 525 13.97 47.41 6.18
N GLU A 526 13.52 46.26 5.64
CA GLU A 526 14.33 45.04 5.64
C GLU A 526 14.36 44.36 4.27
N LYS A 527 15.53 44.39 3.65
CA LYS A 527 15.87 43.62 2.45
C LYS A 527 16.90 42.54 2.80
N VAL A 528 16.64 41.31 2.38
CA VAL A 528 17.47 40.13 2.67
C VAL A 528 18.06 39.59 1.36
N PRO A 529 19.40 39.64 1.19
CA PRO A 529 20.06 39.07 0.04
C PRO A 529 20.41 37.59 0.27
N PHE A 530 20.06 36.74 -0.68
CA PHE A 530 20.44 35.33 -0.77
C PHE A 530 21.37 35.16 -1.97
N ARG A 531 22.45 34.39 -1.83
CA ARG A 531 23.40 34.14 -2.91
C ARG A 531 23.54 32.65 -3.16
N ALA A 532 23.32 32.25 -4.41
CA ALA A 532 23.47 30.89 -4.90
C ALA A 532 24.46 30.85 -6.07
N ALA A 533 25.15 29.72 -6.23
CA ALA A 533 25.81 29.36 -7.47
C ALA A 533 24.93 28.31 -8.17
N VAL A 534 24.49 28.61 -9.39
CA VAL A 534 23.61 27.75 -10.18
C VAL A 534 24.40 27.23 -11.39
N PRO A 535 24.76 25.94 -11.44
CA PRO A 535 25.33 25.34 -12.62
C PRO A 535 24.28 25.27 -13.73
N ILE A 536 24.60 25.86 -14.88
CA ILE A 536 23.85 25.75 -16.11
C ILE A 536 24.58 24.75 -17.00
N GLY A 537 24.04 23.54 -17.11
CA GLY A 537 24.60 22.39 -17.82
C GLY A 537 24.13 22.30 -19.27
N ARG A 538 24.82 21.49 -20.10
CA ARG A 538 24.38 21.24 -21.47
C ARG A 538 23.22 20.26 -21.54
#